data_AF-A0A523FD78-F1
#
_entry.id   AF-A0A523FD78-F1
#
_cell.length_a   1.000
_cell.length_b   1.000
_cell.length_c   1.000
_cell.angle_alpha   90.00
_cell.angle_beta   90.00
_cell.angle_gamma   90.00
#
_symmetry.space_group_name_H-M   'P 1'
#
loop_
_entity.id
_entity.type
_entity.pdbx_description
1 polymer ?
#
loop_
_entity_poly.entity_id
_entity_poly.type
_entity_poly.pdbx_seq_one_letter_code
_entity_poly.pdbx_strand_id
1 'polypeptide(L)'
;MKKLLVALAVIIIGLPNLGVAATDAEKAAMAKAMKQAAVVGAELSAIAKHLQTRPKTAIDFSNVSGEYCFNVGLGKGANMTHYAIDPAGTSEDVIDFVNAKPLLAAGINVDSLPKFPGKLGTMTPNQWYFLPANEFEPHHGKKFPIPMLIRASNLD
;
A
#
# COMPACT_ATOMS: atom_id res chain seq x y z
N MET A 1 4.02 -14.53 45.30
CA MET A 1 5.50 -14.43 45.21
C MET A 1 6.07 -15.73 44.67
N LYS A 2 6.60 -15.73 43.43
CA LYS A 2 7.60 -16.67 42.86
C LYS A 2 7.78 -16.33 41.37
N LYS A 3 8.61 -15.31 41.12
CA LYS A 3 9.98 -15.38 40.58
C LYS A 3 10.00 -15.57 39.05
N LEU A 4 10.00 -14.41 38.37
CA LEU A 4 10.51 -14.20 37.03
C LEU A 4 12.01 -14.56 37.05
N LEU A 5 12.43 -15.54 36.26
CA LEU A 5 13.85 -15.81 36.00
C LEU A 5 14.20 -15.21 34.66
N VAL A 6 14.79 -14.01 34.72
CA VAL A 6 15.59 -13.42 33.66
C VAL A 6 17.00 -13.95 33.81
N ALA A 7 17.50 -14.64 32.78
CA ALA A 7 18.91 -14.78 32.40
C ALA A 7 18.94 -15.72 31.18
N LEU A 8 19.69 -15.47 30.12
CA LEU A 8 21.13 -15.32 30.18
C LEU A 8 21.63 -14.63 28.91
N ALA A 9 22.44 -13.58 29.08
CA ALA A 9 23.29 -13.04 28.04
C ALA A 9 24.30 -14.13 27.63
N VAL A 10 24.37 -14.44 26.33
CA VAL A 10 25.36 -15.38 25.80
C VAL A 10 26.71 -14.69 25.74
N ILE A 11 27.58 -15.10 26.65
CA ILE A 11 29.03 -14.87 26.60
C ILE A 11 29.57 -15.69 25.43
N ILE A 12 30.11 -15.02 24.42
CA ILE A 12 30.80 -15.66 23.29
C ILE A 12 32.20 -16.06 23.78
N ILE A 13 32.32 -17.28 24.28
CA ILE A 13 33.62 -17.96 24.46
C ILE A 13 33.83 -18.82 23.22
N GLY A 14 35.00 -18.68 22.59
CA GLY A 14 35.38 -19.35 21.35
C GLY A 14 35.09 -20.85 21.36
N LEU A 15 34.06 -21.24 20.63
CA LEU A 15 33.82 -22.59 20.17
C LEU A 15 34.32 -22.71 18.73
N PRO A 16 34.94 -23.84 18.34
CA PRO A 16 35.25 -24.10 16.94
C PRO A 16 33.95 -24.00 16.15
N ASN A 17 34.01 -23.26 15.05
CA ASN A 17 32.90 -23.06 14.13
C ASN A 17 32.55 -24.42 13.50
N LEU A 18 31.76 -25.22 14.20
CA LEU A 18 31.04 -26.36 13.64
C LEU A 18 29.98 -25.76 12.74
N GLY A 19 30.40 -25.40 11.53
CA GLY A 19 29.49 -25.01 10.46
C GLY A 19 28.58 -26.20 10.17
N VAL A 20 27.44 -26.24 10.87
CA VAL A 20 26.34 -27.12 10.49
C VAL A 20 25.94 -26.66 9.10
N ALA A 21 26.26 -27.46 8.09
CA ALA A 21 25.86 -27.19 6.73
C ALA A 21 24.34 -27.07 6.71
N ALA A 22 23.83 -25.94 6.21
CA ALA A 22 22.39 -25.73 6.08
C ALA A 22 21.76 -26.94 5.36
N THR A 23 20.68 -27.44 5.93
CA THR A 23 19.85 -28.46 5.31
C THR A 23 19.34 -27.98 3.95
N ASP A 24 18.97 -28.90 3.08
CA ASP A 24 18.41 -28.52 1.78
C ASP A 24 17.09 -27.73 1.92
N ALA A 25 16.34 -27.98 2.99
CA ALA A 25 15.16 -27.20 3.35
C ALA A 25 15.51 -25.75 3.72
N GLU A 26 16.54 -25.52 4.52
CA GLU A 26 17.01 -24.16 4.88
C GLU A 26 17.57 -23.42 3.65
N LYS A 27 18.32 -24.12 2.78
CA LYS A 27 18.79 -23.55 1.51
C LYS A 27 17.64 -23.15 0.60
N ALA A 28 16.61 -23.99 0.49
CA ALA A 28 15.42 -23.70 -0.32
C ALA A 28 14.62 -22.51 0.25
N ALA A 29 14.45 -22.44 1.57
CA ALA A 29 13.78 -21.32 2.24
C ALA A 29 14.54 -20.01 2.01
N MET A 30 15.88 -20.03 2.14
CA MET A 30 16.71 -18.86 1.89
C MET A 30 16.67 -18.43 0.42
N ALA A 31 16.71 -19.37 -0.53
CA ALA A 31 16.56 -19.06 -1.96
C ALA A 31 15.20 -18.39 -2.27
N LYS A 32 14.12 -18.88 -1.65
CA LYS A 32 12.79 -18.26 -1.76
C LYS A 32 12.77 -16.84 -1.20
N ALA A 33 13.35 -16.63 -0.01
CA ALA A 33 13.44 -15.31 0.62
C ALA A 33 14.25 -14.33 -0.23
N MET A 34 15.39 -14.76 -0.80
CA MET A 34 16.21 -13.94 -1.70
C MET A 34 15.46 -13.55 -2.97
N LYS A 35 14.68 -14.47 -3.55
CA LYS A 35 13.84 -14.17 -4.71
C LYS A 35 12.79 -13.11 -4.38
N GLN A 36 12.13 -13.22 -3.22
CA GLN A 36 11.15 -12.22 -2.77
C GLN A 36 11.82 -10.86 -2.53
N ALA A 37 12.98 -10.84 -1.86
CA ALA A 37 13.74 -9.62 -1.62
C ALA A 37 14.18 -8.94 -2.92
N ALA A 38 14.54 -9.70 -3.95
CA ALA A 38 14.89 -9.16 -5.26
C ALA A 38 13.70 -8.46 -5.95
N VAL A 39 12.49 -9.04 -5.85
CA VAL A 39 11.27 -8.41 -6.38
C VAL A 39 10.96 -7.11 -5.65
N VAL A 40 10.93 -7.13 -4.32
CA VAL A 40 10.69 -5.93 -3.50
C VAL A 40 11.75 -4.85 -3.79
N GLY A 41 13.02 -5.24 -3.88
CA GLY A 41 14.11 -4.32 -4.21
C GLY A 41 13.93 -3.65 -5.58
N ALA A 42 13.44 -4.39 -6.58
CA ALA A 42 13.15 -3.84 -7.90
C ALA A 42 11.98 -2.83 -7.86
N GLU A 43 10.92 -3.12 -7.12
CA GLU A 43 9.76 -2.22 -6.96
C GLU A 43 10.14 -0.92 -6.23
N LEU A 44 10.87 -1.03 -5.10
CA LEU A 44 11.37 0.13 -4.38
C LEU A 44 12.29 1.00 -5.25
N SER A 45 13.16 0.36 -6.04
CA SER A 45 14.03 1.06 -6.99
C SER A 45 13.24 1.79 -8.08
N ALA A 46 12.15 1.20 -8.56
CA ALA A 46 11.28 1.82 -9.55
C ALA A 46 10.56 3.06 -8.98
N ILE A 47 10.02 2.96 -7.77
CA ILE A 47 9.39 4.09 -7.06
C ILE A 47 10.42 5.19 -6.82
N ALA A 48 11.59 4.86 -6.29
CA ALA A 48 12.67 5.83 -6.03
C ALA A 48 13.10 6.56 -7.30
N LYS A 49 13.28 5.84 -8.42
CA LYS A 49 13.60 6.44 -9.72
C LYS A 49 12.47 7.35 -10.23
N HIS A 50 11.22 6.96 -10.02
CA HIS A 50 10.09 7.80 -10.38
C HIS A 50 10.10 9.11 -9.58
N LEU A 51 10.27 9.02 -8.25
CA LEU A 51 10.33 10.19 -7.37
C LEU A 51 11.53 11.09 -7.66
N GLN A 52 12.69 10.52 -8.01
CA GLN A 52 13.86 11.29 -8.40
C GLN A 52 13.64 12.09 -9.68
N THR A 53 12.94 11.51 -10.66
CA THR A 53 12.74 12.13 -11.99
C THR A 53 11.45 12.96 -12.07
N ARG A 54 10.48 12.69 -11.22
CA ARG A 54 9.14 13.31 -11.19
C ARG A 54 8.68 13.53 -9.75
N PRO A 55 9.39 14.30 -8.92
CA PRO A 55 9.11 14.42 -7.49
C PRO A 55 7.69 14.92 -7.17
N LYS A 56 7.08 15.68 -8.08
CA LYS A 56 5.71 16.20 -7.96
C LYS A 56 4.62 15.12 -7.97
N THR A 57 4.96 13.84 -8.22
CA THR A 57 4.00 12.74 -8.08
C THR A 57 3.79 12.32 -6.64
N ALA A 58 4.72 12.64 -5.72
CA ALA A 58 4.49 12.52 -4.29
C ALA A 58 3.82 13.82 -3.79
N ILE A 59 2.66 13.69 -3.17
CA ILE A 59 1.86 14.82 -2.68
C ILE A 59 1.53 14.55 -1.21
N ASP A 60 1.75 15.57 -0.38
CA ASP A 60 1.44 15.53 1.04
C ASP A 60 -0.02 15.94 1.28
N PHE A 61 -0.85 14.99 1.73
CA PHE A 61 -2.21 15.22 2.18
C PHE A 61 -2.39 14.99 3.69
N SER A 62 -1.30 15.04 4.47
CA SER A 62 -1.32 14.88 5.93
C SER A 62 -2.36 15.77 6.61
N ASN A 63 -2.48 17.02 6.18
CA ASN A 63 -3.45 17.99 6.73
C ASN A 63 -4.88 17.87 6.18
N VAL A 64 -5.11 17.01 5.19
CA VAL A 64 -6.43 16.79 4.57
C VAL A 64 -7.03 15.47 5.04
N SER A 65 -6.27 14.39 4.90
CA SER A 65 -6.73 13.03 5.16
C SER A 65 -5.78 12.20 6.02
N GLY A 66 -4.61 12.74 6.41
CA GLY A 66 -3.60 11.96 7.13
C GLY A 66 -2.86 10.97 6.24
N GLU A 67 -2.71 11.28 4.95
CA GLU A 67 -2.17 10.37 3.93
C GLU A 67 -1.07 11.01 3.07
N TYR A 68 -0.24 10.16 2.46
CA TYR A 68 0.63 10.52 1.34
C TYR A 68 0.08 9.97 0.04
N CYS A 69 0.06 10.80 -1.01
CA CYS A 69 -0.41 10.41 -2.34
C CYS A 69 0.75 10.20 -3.30
N PHE A 70 0.71 9.10 -4.05
CA PHE A 70 1.55 8.81 -5.18
C PHE A 70 0.73 8.83 -6.47
N ASN A 71 0.72 9.96 -7.16
CA ASN A 71 -0.07 10.20 -8.38
C ASN A 71 0.81 10.14 -9.62
N VAL A 72 0.82 9.00 -10.32
CA VAL A 72 1.56 8.83 -11.57
C VAL A 72 0.78 9.26 -12.82
N GLY A 73 -0.36 9.95 -12.63
CA GLY A 73 -1.14 10.57 -13.70
C GLY A 73 -2.58 10.07 -13.81
N LEU A 74 -3.34 10.07 -12.71
CA LEU A 74 -4.75 9.64 -12.66
C LEU A 74 -5.61 10.22 -13.80
N GLY A 75 -5.48 11.54 -14.04
CA GLY A 75 -6.23 12.22 -15.11
C GLY A 75 -5.91 11.72 -16.52
N LYS A 76 -4.77 11.04 -16.72
CA LYS A 76 -4.35 10.42 -17.99
C LYS A 76 -4.65 8.92 -18.05
N GLY A 77 -5.35 8.38 -17.05
CA GLY A 77 -5.69 6.95 -16.96
C GLY A 77 -4.62 6.09 -16.28
N ALA A 78 -3.57 6.69 -15.70
CA ALA A 78 -2.64 5.97 -14.84
C ALA A 78 -3.19 5.82 -13.42
N ASN A 79 -2.49 5.08 -12.56
CA ASN A 79 -2.91 4.89 -11.17
C ASN A 79 -2.56 6.09 -10.28
N MET A 80 -3.28 6.21 -9.18
CA MET A 80 -2.91 7.01 -8.03
C MET A 80 -3.16 6.16 -6.79
N THR A 81 -2.21 6.19 -5.86
CA THR A 81 -2.31 5.41 -4.63
C THR A 81 -2.06 6.31 -3.44
N HIS A 82 -2.89 6.22 -2.41
CA HIS A 82 -2.64 6.85 -1.12
C HIS A 82 -2.09 5.83 -0.13
N TYR A 83 -1.31 6.32 0.82
CA TYR A 83 -0.76 5.58 1.94
C TYR A 83 -1.08 6.33 3.23
N ALA A 84 -1.76 5.68 4.17
CA ALA A 84 -2.01 6.25 5.49
C ALA A 84 -0.69 6.52 6.22
N ILE A 85 -0.60 7.64 6.94
CA ILE A 85 0.55 7.96 7.80
C ILE A 85 0.55 7.07 9.04
N ASP A 86 -0.64 6.77 9.58
CA ASP A 86 -0.87 5.86 10.69
C ASP A 86 -1.82 4.73 10.26
N PRO A 87 -1.32 3.67 9.60
CA PRO A 87 -2.16 2.56 9.14
C PRO A 87 -2.87 1.84 10.29
N ALA A 88 -2.28 1.79 11.49
CA ALA A 88 -2.92 1.18 12.66
C ALA A 88 -4.19 1.94 13.12
N GLY A 89 -4.36 3.20 12.70
CA GLY A 89 -5.51 4.05 13.04
C GLY A 89 -6.65 4.02 12.02
N THR A 90 -6.54 3.25 10.94
CA THR A 90 -7.55 3.24 9.87
C THR A 90 -7.80 1.83 9.33
N SER A 91 -8.82 1.69 8.48
CA SER A 91 -9.06 0.50 7.64
C SER A 91 -8.79 0.79 6.16
N GLU A 92 -7.99 1.82 5.92
CA GLU A 92 -7.70 2.40 4.62
C GLU A 92 -6.20 2.62 4.46
N ASP A 93 -5.38 1.63 4.82
CA ASP A 93 -3.91 1.74 4.83
C ASP A 93 -3.36 2.16 3.48
N VAL A 94 -3.87 1.53 2.43
CA VAL A 94 -3.51 1.80 1.04
C VAL A 94 -4.80 1.98 0.25
N ILE A 95 -4.93 3.09 -0.46
CA ILE A 95 -6.12 3.39 -1.26
C ILE A 95 -5.73 3.56 -2.72
N ASP A 96 -6.27 2.72 -3.58
CA ASP A 96 -6.09 2.81 -5.03
C ASP A 96 -7.22 3.62 -5.67
N PHE A 97 -6.83 4.58 -6.51
CA PHE A 97 -7.73 5.38 -7.33
C PHE A 97 -7.48 5.04 -8.81
N VAL A 98 -8.56 4.70 -9.51
CA VAL A 98 -8.56 4.41 -10.95
C VAL A 98 -9.54 5.33 -11.64
N ASN A 99 -9.09 5.98 -12.71
CA ASN A 99 -9.98 6.76 -13.58
C ASN A 99 -10.95 5.80 -14.29
N ALA A 100 -12.24 5.88 -13.94
CA ALA A 100 -13.25 4.97 -14.45
C ALA A 100 -13.71 5.32 -15.88
N LYS A 101 -13.38 6.52 -16.39
CA LYS A 101 -13.88 7.00 -17.69
C LYS A 101 -13.58 6.03 -18.85
N PRO A 102 -12.35 5.50 -19.03
CA PRO A 102 -12.06 4.54 -20.10
C PRO A 102 -12.81 3.22 -19.94
N LEU A 103 -13.01 2.77 -18.70
CA LEU A 103 -13.73 1.52 -18.40
C LEU A 103 -15.22 1.64 -18.73
N LEU A 104 -15.84 2.76 -18.35
CA LEU A 104 -17.22 3.06 -18.71
C LEU A 104 -17.40 3.15 -20.23
N ALA A 105 -16.46 3.80 -20.92
CA ALA A 105 -16.47 3.87 -22.39
C ALA A 105 -16.33 2.50 -23.06
N ALA A 106 -15.66 1.55 -22.39
CA ALA A 106 -15.54 0.16 -22.83
C ALA A 106 -16.75 -0.71 -22.46
N GLY A 107 -17.78 -0.16 -21.81
CA GLY A 107 -19.01 -0.87 -21.47
C GLY A 107 -19.01 -1.59 -20.12
N ILE A 108 -18.04 -1.30 -19.24
CA ILE A 108 -18.08 -1.82 -17.86
C ILE A 108 -19.31 -1.26 -17.13
N ASN A 109 -20.13 -2.16 -16.60
CA ASN A 109 -21.27 -1.79 -15.77
C ASN A 109 -20.80 -1.54 -14.31
N VAL A 110 -20.99 -0.32 -13.82
CA VAL A 110 -20.65 0.08 -12.44
C VAL A 110 -21.86 0.14 -11.52
N ASP A 111 -23.06 -0.15 -12.01
CA ASP A 111 -24.29 -0.06 -11.22
C ASP A 111 -24.38 -1.16 -10.15
N SER A 112 -23.63 -2.25 -10.33
CA SER A 112 -23.48 -3.31 -9.33
C SER A 112 -22.45 -3.00 -8.24
N LEU A 113 -21.70 -1.90 -8.36
CA LEU A 113 -20.73 -1.51 -7.34
C LEU A 113 -21.39 -0.63 -6.28
N PRO A 114 -21.01 -0.78 -5.00
CA PRO A 114 -21.44 0.16 -3.97
C PRO A 114 -20.94 1.57 -4.30
N LYS A 115 -21.75 2.57 -3.94
CA LYS A 115 -21.32 3.97 -4.00
C LYS A 115 -20.28 4.24 -2.93
N PHE A 116 -19.30 5.07 -3.26
CA PHE A 116 -18.29 5.51 -2.31
C PHE A 116 -18.94 6.14 -1.05
N PRO A 117 -18.52 5.77 0.17
CA PRO A 117 -19.22 6.13 1.41
C PRO A 117 -19.07 7.61 1.82
N GLY A 118 -18.15 8.36 1.19
CA GLY A 118 -18.08 9.82 1.32
C GLY A 118 -17.35 10.33 2.57
N LYS A 119 -16.76 9.44 3.38
CA LYS A 119 -16.03 9.79 4.61
C LYS A 119 -14.74 8.97 4.74
N LEU A 120 -13.72 9.57 5.33
CA LEU A 120 -12.47 8.89 5.68
C LEU A 120 -12.75 7.76 6.68
N GLY A 121 -12.02 6.65 6.56
CA GLY A 121 -12.09 5.51 7.47
C GLY A 121 -13.41 4.73 7.41
N THR A 122 -14.16 4.83 6.32
CA THR A 122 -15.48 4.18 6.19
C THR A 122 -15.59 3.20 5.02
N MET A 123 -14.53 3.09 4.22
CA MET A 123 -14.43 2.06 3.20
C MET A 123 -14.28 0.69 3.85
N THR A 124 -14.93 -0.32 3.28
CA THR A 124 -14.64 -1.71 3.61
C THR A 124 -13.35 -2.14 2.89
N PRO A 125 -12.35 -2.70 3.59
CA PRO A 125 -11.14 -3.19 2.94
C PRO A 125 -11.44 -4.18 1.82
N ASN A 126 -10.67 -4.07 0.73
CA ASN A 126 -10.75 -4.86 -0.50
C ASN A 126 -12.07 -4.72 -1.30
N GLN A 127 -12.95 -3.79 -0.93
CA GLN A 127 -14.15 -3.48 -1.68
C GLN A 127 -13.89 -2.37 -2.71
N TRP A 128 -14.28 -2.61 -3.96
CA TRP A 128 -14.34 -1.55 -4.97
C TRP A 128 -15.60 -0.72 -4.80
N TYR A 129 -15.43 0.60 -4.79
CA TYR A 129 -16.48 1.59 -4.80
C TYR A 129 -16.45 2.40 -6.09
N PHE A 130 -17.62 2.85 -6.52
CA PHE A 130 -17.75 3.83 -7.59
C PHE A 130 -18.03 5.22 -7.02
N LEU A 131 -17.21 6.20 -7.40
CA LEU A 131 -17.46 7.62 -7.16
C LEU A 131 -17.78 8.31 -8.50
N PRO A 132 -19.01 8.83 -8.69
CA PRO A 132 -19.36 9.59 -9.88
C PRO A 132 -18.50 10.86 -10.06
N ALA A 133 -18.41 11.35 -11.29
CA ALA A 133 -17.76 12.63 -11.55
C ALA A 133 -18.48 13.77 -10.81
N ASN A 134 -17.70 14.74 -10.33
CA ASN A 134 -18.12 15.93 -9.58
C ASN A 134 -18.72 15.65 -8.19
N GLU A 135 -18.65 14.42 -7.71
CA GLU A 135 -18.90 14.10 -6.30
C GLU A 135 -17.68 14.44 -5.44
N PHE A 136 -17.95 14.70 -4.15
CA PHE A 136 -16.90 15.05 -3.20
C PHE A 136 -16.06 13.82 -2.83
N GLU A 137 -14.75 13.98 -2.89
CA GLU A 137 -13.77 12.96 -2.57
C GLU A 137 -12.98 13.46 -1.32
N PRO A 138 -13.15 12.83 -0.14
CA PRO A 138 -12.59 13.30 1.12
C PRO A 138 -11.07 13.12 1.23
N HIS A 139 -10.46 12.15 0.56
CA HIS A 139 -9.01 11.91 0.63
C HIS A 139 -8.20 13.07 0.01
N HIS A 140 -8.79 13.79 -0.95
CA HIS A 140 -8.22 15.00 -1.56
C HIS A 140 -8.92 16.29 -1.11
N GLY A 141 -10.00 16.19 -0.33
CA GLY A 141 -10.81 17.32 0.11
C GLY A 141 -11.44 18.13 -1.04
N LYS A 142 -11.73 17.50 -2.18
CA LYS A 142 -12.25 18.19 -3.38
C LYS A 142 -13.11 17.31 -4.28
N LYS A 143 -13.71 17.93 -5.28
CA LYS A 143 -14.44 17.24 -6.36
C LYS A 143 -13.53 17.01 -7.55
N PHE A 144 -13.65 15.85 -8.19
CA PHE A 144 -12.94 15.53 -9.42
C PHE A 144 -13.87 15.55 -10.63
N PRO A 145 -13.45 16.08 -11.80
CA PRO A 145 -14.28 16.10 -13.01
C PRO A 145 -14.34 14.75 -13.73
N ILE A 146 -13.77 13.69 -13.15
CA ILE A 146 -13.74 12.33 -13.69
C ILE A 146 -14.39 11.37 -12.70
N PRO A 147 -15.09 10.33 -13.19
CA PRO A 147 -15.56 9.26 -12.32
C PRO A 147 -14.37 8.39 -11.91
N MET A 148 -14.44 7.80 -10.71
CA MET A 148 -13.36 7.00 -10.15
C MET A 148 -13.86 5.67 -9.60
N LEU A 149 -13.02 4.65 -9.73
CA LEU A 149 -13.07 3.47 -8.89
C LEU A 149 -12.07 3.64 -7.75
N ILE A 150 -12.52 3.37 -6.53
CA ILE A 150 -11.72 3.57 -5.32
C ILE A 150 -11.77 2.29 -4.50
N ARG A 151 -10.62 1.80 -4.05
CA ARG A 151 -10.53 0.61 -3.18
C ARG A 151 -9.47 0.84 -2.12
N ALA A 152 -9.86 0.62 -0.87
CA ALA A 152 -8.95 0.53 0.26
C ALA A 152 -8.47 -0.92 0.41
N SER A 153 -7.24 -1.11 0.88
CA SER A 153 -6.70 -2.40 1.32
C SER A 153 -5.87 -2.18 2.58
N ASN A 154 -5.90 -3.16 3.47
CA ASN A 154 -5.05 -3.19 4.65
C ASN A 154 -3.81 -4.04 4.38
N LEU A 155 -2.73 -3.76 5.09
CA LEU A 155 -1.48 -4.52 5.02
C LEU A 155 -1.41 -5.69 6.03
N ASP A 156 -2.52 -5.94 6.74
CA ASP A 156 -2.69 -7.01 7.75
C ASP A 156 -2.80 -8.43 7.17
#